data_AF-A0A3G1A5P7-F1
#
_entry.id   AF-A0A3G1A5P7-F1
#
_cell.length_a   1.000
_cell.length_b   1.000
_cell.length_c   1.000
_cell.angle_alpha   90.00
_cell.angle_beta   90.00
_cell.angle_gamma   90.00
#
_symmetry.space_group_name_H-M   'P 1'
#
loop_
_entity.id
_entity.type
_entity.pdbx_description
1 polymer ?
#
loop_
_entity_poly.entity_id
_entity_poly.type
_entity_poly.pdbx_seq_one_letter_code
_entity_poly.pdbx_strand_id
1 'polypeptide(L)'
;MILVIRGVDNKKLREFKAEAKRRGLSLSQALEEAIELWLKKVEADENNAAYEREKNRLKEYYGKYAVFAYGKLLGVYETLEDVTETLKKLSQRPRHSIVVRIGIDDAARAEMEWWGGSLSKSKL
;
A
#
# COMPACT_ATOMS: atom_id res chain seq x y z
N MET A 1 -22.93 -13.56 -20.12
CA MET A 1 -21.88 -12.74 -20.76
C MET A 1 -20.79 -13.67 -21.27
N ILE A 2 -20.18 -13.37 -22.43
CA ILE A 2 -19.04 -14.14 -22.96
C ILE A 2 -17.77 -13.34 -22.71
N LEU A 3 -16.77 -13.94 -22.05
CA LEU A 3 -15.46 -13.36 -21.78
C LEU A 3 -14.38 -14.22 -22.45
N VAL A 4 -13.55 -13.60 -23.30
CA VAL A 4 -12.43 -14.25 -23.97
C VAL A 4 -11.14 -13.56 -23.54
N ILE A 5 -10.25 -14.30 -22.89
CA ILE A 5 -8.97 -13.79 -22.39
C ILE A 5 -7.84 -14.39 -23.23
N ARG A 6 -6.99 -13.53 -23.81
CA ARG A 6 -5.81 -13.92 -24.59
C ARG A 6 -4.53 -13.69 -23.80
N GLY A 7 -3.47 -14.44 -24.13
CA GLY A 7 -2.16 -14.28 -23.50
C GLY A 7 -2.02 -14.90 -22.10
N VAL A 8 -2.98 -15.72 -21.67
CA VAL A 8 -2.86 -16.45 -20.40
C VAL A 8 -1.93 -17.65 -20.60
N ASP A 9 -0.96 -17.80 -19.70
CA ASP A 9 -0.12 -18.99 -19.67
C ASP A 9 -0.96 -20.26 -19.41
N ASN A 10 -0.79 -21.26 -20.28
CA ASN A 10 -1.60 -22.48 -20.25
C ASN A 10 -1.40 -23.30 -18.96
N LYS A 11 -0.18 -23.29 -18.41
CA LYS A 11 0.12 -24.02 -17.18
C LYS A 11 -0.60 -23.38 -15.99
N LYS A 12 -0.51 -22.05 -15.85
CA LYS A 12 -1.23 -21.28 -14.83
C LYS A 12 -2.74 -21.46 -14.93
N LEU A 13 -3.31 -21.41 -16.15
CA LEU A 13 -4.74 -21.63 -16.34
C LEU A 13 -5.19 -23.03 -15.90
N ARG A 14 -4.37 -24.06 -16.15
CA ARG A 14 -4.67 -25.43 -15.75
C ARG A 14 -4.61 -25.59 -14.23
N GLU A 15 -3.61 -25.01 -13.58
CA GLU A 15 -3.47 -25.02 -12.12
C GLU A 15 -4.64 -24.30 -11.45
N PHE A 16 -5.02 -23.13 -11.97
CA PHE A 16 -6.17 -22.38 -11.48
C PHE A 16 -7.49 -23.18 -11.59
N LYS A 17 -7.73 -23.82 -12.74
CA LYS A 17 -8.91 -24.71 -12.93
C LYS A 17 -8.91 -25.89 -11.96
N ALA A 18 -7.74 -26.50 -11.73
CA ALA A 18 -7.62 -27.63 -10.81
C ALA A 18 -7.93 -27.19 -9.38
N GLU A 19 -7.43 -26.04 -8.96
CA GLU A 19 -7.69 -25.48 -7.64
C GLU A 19 -9.16 -25.09 -7.44
N ALA A 20 -9.78 -24.45 -8.45
CA ALA A 20 -11.21 -24.15 -8.44
C ALA A 20 -12.04 -25.43 -8.21
N LYS A 21 -11.72 -26.50 -8.97
CA LYS A 21 -12.41 -27.79 -8.82
C LYS A 21 -12.19 -28.41 -7.44
N ARG A 22 -10.98 -28.33 -6.86
CA ARG A 22 -10.70 -28.80 -5.49
C ARG A 22 -11.52 -28.07 -4.44
N ARG A 23 -11.80 -26.78 -4.66
CA ARG A 23 -12.64 -25.94 -3.79
C ARG A 23 -14.14 -26.10 -4.06
N GLY A 24 -14.54 -26.96 -5.01
CA GLY A 24 -15.94 -27.14 -5.38
C GLY A 24 -16.53 -25.96 -6.17
N LEU A 25 -15.67 -25.10 -6.73
CA LEU A 25 -16.07 -23.92 -7.49
C LEU A 25 -16.04 -24.19 -8.99
N SER A 26 -16.98 -23.58 -9.72
CA SER A 26 -16.86 -23.46 -11.18
C SER A 26 -15.74 -22.48 -11.54
N LEU A 27 -15.24 -22.56 -12.77
CA LEU A 27 -14.21 -21.63 -13.25
C LEU A 27 -14.68 -20.16 -13.18
N SER A 28 -15.96 -19.91 -13.47
CA SER A 28 -16.50 -18.55 -13.40
C SER A 28 -16.60 -18.06 -11.96
N GLN A 29 -16.98 -18.92 -11.01
CA GLN A 29 -17.02 -18.56 -9.57
C GLN A 29 -15.63 -18.27 -9.03
N ALA A 30 -14.64 -19.13 -9.32
CA ALA A 30 -13.27 -18.88 -8.90
C ALA A 30 -12.70 -17.60 -9.52
N LEU A 31 -13.06 -17.30 -10.77
CA LEU A 31 -12.67 -16.05 -11.43
C LEU A 31 -13.34 -14.85 -10.76
N GLU A 32 -14.63 -14.94 -10.43
CA GLU A 32 -15.37 -13.88 -9.72
C GLU A 32 -14.73 -13.62 -8.34
N GLU A 33 -14.45 -14.65 -7.55
CA GLU A 33 -13.77 -14.51 -6.26
C GLU A 33 -12.39 -13.87 -6.40
N ALA A 34 -11.62 -14.23 -7.42
CA ALA A 34 -10.32 -13.61 -7.68
C ALA A 34 -10.47 -12.12 -8.06
N ILE A 35 -11.47 -11.78 -8.86
CA ILE A 35 -11.82 -10.40 -9.20
C ILE A 35 -12.24 -9.63 -7.94
N GLU A 36 -13.13 -10.19 -7.13
CA GLU A 36 -13.55 -9.59 -5.86
C GLU A 36 -12.38 -9.36 -4.92
N LEU A 37 -11.45 -10.32 -4.82
CA LEU A 37 -10.23 -10.17 -4.03
C LEU A 37 -9.36 -9.02 -4.52
N TRP A 38 -9.26 -8.80 -5.83
CA TRP A 38 -8.52 -7.67 -6.39
C TRP A 38 -9.28 -6.35 -6.32
N LEU A 39 -10.61 -6.37 -6.41
CA LEU A 39 -11.46 -5.18 -6.33
C LEU A 39 -11.73 -4.74 -4.89
N LYS A 40 -11.53 -5.62 -3.93
CA LYS A 40 -11.60 -5.29 -2.51
C LYS A 40 -10.54 -4.25 -2.23
N LYS A 41 -10.97 -2.99 -2.12
CA LYS A 41 -10.11 -1.89 -1.68
C LYS A 41 -9.39 -2.33 -0.42
N VAL A 42 -8.08 -2.53 -0.54
CA VAL A 42 -7.28 -2.84 0.63
C VAL A 42 -7.26 -1.54 1.44
N GLU A 43 -7.48 -1.62 2.75
CA GLU A 43 -7.40 -0.44 3.63
C GLU A 43 -6.05 0.32 3.44
N ALA A 44 -5.02 -0.40 2.98
CA ALA A 44 -3.77 0.17 2.48
C ALA A 44 -3.92 1.15 1.31
N ASP A 45 -4.70 0.82 0.28
CA ASP A 45 -4.92 1.68 -0.89
C ASP A 45 -5.68 2.94 -0.50
N GLU A 46 -6.69 2.81 0.37
CA GLU A 46 -7.44 3.97 0.87
C GLU A 46 -6.57 4.89 1.73
N ASN A 47 -5.74 4.31 2.60
CA ASN A 47 -4.80 5.08 3.42
C ASN A 47 -3.72 5.73 2.56
N ASN A 48 -3.21 5.05 1.53
CA ASN A 48 -2.25 5.62 0.57
C ASN A 48 -2.86 6.80 -0.20
N ALA A 49 -4.10 6.65 -0.67
CA ALA A 49 -4.81 7.74 -1.34
C ALA A 49 -5.08 8.93 -0.39
N ALA A 50 -5.30 8.67 0.90
CA ALA A 50 -5.41 9.73 1.91
C ALA A 50 -4.08 10.44 2.14
N TYR A 51 -2.98 9.69 2.21
CA TYR A 51 -1.63 10.25 2.30
C TYR A 51 -1.31 11.16 1.11
N GLU A 52 -1.51 10.69 -0.13
CA GLU A 52 -1.19 11.48 -1.32
C GLU A 52 -2.02 12.78 -1.42
N ARG A 53 -3.28 12.77 -0.95
CA ARG A 53 -4.11 14.00 -0.86
C ARG A 53 -3.55 15.02 0.13
N GLU A 54 -3.04 14.56 1.27
CA GLU A 54 -2.55 15.43 2.35
C GLU A 54 -1.05 15.77 2.22
N LYS A 55 -0.31 15.08 1.35
CA LYS A 55 1.15 15.15 1.20
C LYS A 55 1.71 16.58 1.13
N ASN A 56 1.04 17.47 0.41
CA ASN A 56 1.47 18.87 0.32
C ASN A 56 1.28 19.62 1.63
N ARG A 57 0.16 19.40 2.33
CA ARG A 57 -0.14 20.00 3.63
C ARG A 57 0.79 19.47 4.73
N LEU A 58 1.18 18.20 4.64
CA LEU A 58 2.08 17.59 5.62
C LEU A 58 3.45 18.27 5.69
N LYS A 59 3.91 18.95 4.63
CA LYS A 59 5.21 19.66 4.62
C LYS A 59 5.36 20.68 5.75
N GLU A 60 4.25 21.24 6.24
CA GLU A 60 4.22 22.18 7.37
C GLU A 60 4.57 21.52 8.72
N TYR A 61 4.55 20.20 8.80
CA TYR A 61 4.72 19.43 10.03
C TYR A 61 6.03 18.63 10.04
N TYR A 62 7.11 19.22 9.50
CA TYR A 62 8.42 18.59 9.41
C TYR A 62 8.87 17.94 10.73
N GLY A 63 9.41 16.72 10.64
CA GLY A 63 9.95 15.96 11.78
C GLY A 63 8.91 15.20 12.61
N LYS A 64 7.62 15.55 12.47
CA LYS A 64 6.49 14.92 13.15
C LYS A 64 6.03 13.64 12.45
N TYR A 65 5.13 12.91 13.10
CA TYR A 65 4.54 11.67 12.60
C TYR A 65 3.09 11.89 12.18
N ALA A 66 2.78 11.67 10.90
CA ALA A 66 1.39 11.61 10.44
C ALA A 66 0.88 10.17 10.45
N VAL A 67 -0.36 9.99 10.89
CA VAL A 67 -1.02 8.67 10.96
C VAL A 67 -2.25 8.66 10.07
N PHE A 68 -2.32 7.70 9.15
CA PHE A 68 -3.46 7.47 8.28
C PHE A 68 -4.08 6.10 8.55
N ALA A 69 -5.40 6.09 8.70
CA ALA A 69 -6.22 4.89 8.81
C ALA A 69 -7.63 5.19 8.31
N TYR A 70 -8.40 4.16 7.94
CA TYR A 70 -9.77 4.32 7.45
C TYR A 70 -9.89 5.31 6.27
N GLY A 71 -8.87 5.39 5.42
CA GLY A 71 -8.84 6.29 4.27
C GLY A 71 -8.77 7.77 4.61
N LYS A 72 -8.30 8.14 5.81
CA LYS A 72 -8.15 9.54 6.25
C LYS A 72 -6.93 9.76 7.15
N LEU A 73 -6.53 11.02 7.29
CA LEU A 73 -5.57 11.46 8.31
C LEU A 73 -6.25 11.40 9.68
N LEU A 74 -5.70 10.62 10.61
CA LEU A 74 -6.15 10.59 12.00
C LEU A 74 -5.55 11.74 12.82
N GLY A 75 -4.33 12.15 12.49
CA GLY A 75 -3.65 13.25 13.17
C GLY A 75 -2.16 13.30 12.87
N VAL A 76 -1.53 14.33 13.41
CA VAL A 76 -0.08 14.55 13.36
C VAL A 76 0.44 14.67 14.79
N TYR A 77 1.51 13.94 15.10
CA TYR A 77 2.00 13.73 16.45
C TYR A 77 3.50 13.97 16.55
N GLU A 78 3.97 14.43 17.70
CA GLU A 78 5.41 14.68 17.91
C GLU A 78 6.20 13.37 18.07
N THR A 79 5.59 12.36 18.70
CA THR A 79 6.27 11.13 19.12
C THR A 79 5.58 9.86 18.63
N LEU A 80 6.32 8.75 18.56
CA LEU A 80 5.75 7.43 18.24
C LEU A 80 4.87 6.88 19.37
N GLU A 81 5.13 7.31 20.60
CA GLU A 81 4.34 7.01 21.78
C GLU A 81 2.92 7.57 21.61
N ASP A 82 2.78 8.83 21.20
CA ASP A 82 1.48 9.46 20.93
C ASP A 82 0.71 8.76 19.80
N VAL A 83 1.42 8.35 18.75
CA VAL A 83 0.86 7.54 17.65
C VAL A 83 0.31 6.23 18.20
N THR A 84 1.10 5.54 19.02
CA THR A 84 0.75 4.24 19.59
C THR A 84 -0.45 4.35 20.53
N GLU A 85 -0.48 5.36 21.39
CA GLU A 85 -1.62 5.62 22.28
C GLU A 85 -2.89 5.92 21.49
N THR A 86 -2.79 6.74 20.46
CA THR A 86 -3.93 7.08 19.60
C THR A 86 -4.50 5.82 18.95
N LEU A 87 -3.66 4.98 18.34
CA LEU A 87 -4.11 3.74 17.69
C LEU A 87 -4.73 2.76 18.69
N LYS A 88 -4.24 2.72 19.95
CA LYS A 88 -4.82 1.90 21.02
C LYS A 88 -6.18 2.40 21.50
N LYS A 89 -6.40 3.72 21.51
CA LYS A 89 -7.65 4.37 21.97
C LYS A 89 -8.79 4.29 20.95
N LEU A 90 -8.52 3.90 19.70
CA LEU A 90 -9.57 3.71 18.70
C LEU A 90 -10.52 2.57 19.10
N SER A 91 -11.83 2.83 19.05
CA SER A 91 -12.88 1.86 19.39
C SER A 91 -12.87 0.62 18.49
N GLN A 92 -12.54 0.81 17.22
CA GLN A 92 -12.21 -0.24 16.28
C GLN A 92 -10.72 -0.11 15.91
N ARG A 93 -9.98 -1.21 15.88
CA ARG A 93 -8.59 -1.20 15.42
C ARG A 93 -8.52 -1.30 13.90
N PRO A 94 -7.75 -0.44 13.22
CA PRO A 94 -7.56 -0.56 11.78
C PRO A 94 -6.78 -1.82 11.48
N ARG A 95 -7.09 -2.51 10.37
CA ARG A 95 -6.31 -3.68 9.94
C ARG A 95 -5.01 -3.24 9.28
N HIS A 96 -4.99 -2.04 8.72
CA HIS A 96 -3.83 -1.40 8.16
C HIS A 96 -3.80 0.09 8.52
N SER A 97 -2.65 0.58 8.97
CA SER A 97 -2.39 2.00 9.21
C SER A 97 -1.05 2.40 8.61
N ILE A 98 -0.97 3.62 8.08
CA ILE A 98 0.28 4.20 7.58
C ILE A 98 0.78 5.19 8.62
N VAL A 99 2.04 5.07 9.01
CA VAL A 99 2.74 6.03 9.87
C VAL A 99 3.94 6.55 9.09
N VAL A 100 4.01 7.86 8.87
CA VAL A 100 5.10 8.49 8.11
C VAL A 100 5.74 9.56 8.98
N ARG A 101 7.08 9.56 9.03
CA ARG A 101 7.85 10.65 9.62
C ARG A 101 8.13 11.70 8.55
N ILE A 102 7.53 12.86 8.72
CA ILE A 102 7.43 13.88 7.68
C ILE A 102 8.80 14.53 7.43
N GLY A 103 9.22 14.57 6.16
CA GLY A 103 10.41 15.30 5.71
C GLY A 103 11.76 14.65 6.05
N ILE A 104 11.79 13.49 6.71
CA ILE A 104 13.05 12.78 7.01
C ILE A 104 13.44 11.83 5.89
N ASP A 105 12.47 11.10 5.32
CA ASP A 105 12.73 10.20 4.19
C ASP A 105 13.15 10.95 2.92
N ASP A 106 12.72 12.20 2.77
CA ASP A 106 13.14 13.08 1.66
C ASP A 106 14.61 13.49 1.77
N ALA A 107 15.12 13.68 2.99
CA ALA A 107 16.54 13.98 3.22
C ALA A 107 17.43 12.76 2.95
N ALA A 108 17.00 11.57 3.40
CA ALA A 108 17.70 10.31 3.12
C ALA A 108 17.66 9.93 1.64
N ARG A 109 16.55 10.19 0.93
CA ARG A 109 16.46 10.03 -0.53
C ARG A 109 17.32 11.03 -1.29
N ALA A 110 17.32 12.30 -0.88
CA ALA A 110 18.20 13.30 -1.47
C ALA A 110 19.66 12.88 -1.32
N GLU A 111 20.10 12.44 -0.15
CA GLU A 111 21.45 11.90 0.03
C GLU A 111 21.71 10.70 -0.90
N MET A 112 20.82 9.72 -0.99
CA MET A 112 20.96 8.59 -1.93
C MET A 112 21.03 9.00 -3.41
N GLU A 113 20.29 10.04 -3.82
CA GLU A 113 20.37 10.59 -5.19
C GLU A 113 21.72 11.26 -5.46
N TRP A 114 22.35 11.86 -4.44
CA TRP A 114 23.71 12.40 -4.54
C TRP A 114 24.78 11.31 -4.65
N TRP A 115 24.62 10.18 -3.93
CA TRP A 115 25.52 9.02 -4.07
C TRP A 115 25.34 8.26 -5.38
N GLY A 116 24.12 8.24 -5.94
CA GLY A 116 23.81 7.61 -7.23
C GLY A 116 24.41 8.33 -8.45
N GLY A 117 24.66 9.64 -8.35
CA GLY A 117 25.29 10.45 -9.39
C GLY A 117 26.82 10.36 -9.44
N SER A 118 27.48 9.98 -8.35
CA SER A 118 28.96 10.00 -8.25
C SER A 118 29.64 8.66 -8.57
N LEU A 119 28.91 7.56 -8.76
CA LEU A 119 29.51 6.27 -9.12
C LEU A 119 29.73 6.07 -10.63
N SER A 120 29.43 7.07 -11.47
CA SER A 120 29.76 7.07 -12.89
C SER A 120 30.72 8.19 -13.27
N LYS A 121 31.93 8.21 -12.68
CA LYS A 121 33.16 8.72 -13.31
C LYS A 121 34.37 8.60 -12.38
N SER A 122 35.12 7.52 -12.55
CA SER A 122 36.58 7.61 -12.59
C SER A 122 37.13 6.44 -13.42
N LYS A 123 37.72 6.79 -14.56
CA LYS A 123 38.53 5.93 -15.43
C LYS A 123 39.72 5.37 -14.64
N LEU A 124 40.08 4.11 -14.90
CA LEU A 124 41.27 3.71 -15.68
C LEU A 124 41.18 2.22 -16.03
#